data_AF-A0A920MNX4-F1
#
_entry.id   AF-A0A920MNX4-F1
#
_cell.length_a   1.000
_cell.length_b   1.000
_cell.length_c   1.000
_cell.angle_alpha   90.00
_cell.angle_beta   90.00
_cell.angle_gamma   90.00
#
_symmetry.space_group_name_H-M   'P 1'
#
loop_
_entity.id
_entity.type
_entity.pdbx_description
1 polymer ?
#
loop_
_entity_poly.entity_id
_entity_poly.type
_entity_poly.pdbx_seq_one_letter_code
_entity_poly.pdbx_strand_id
1 'polypeptide(L)'
;MNIFELPTWLYVIIGLVLLDLIGAWLIHWIQHSVKWMWKFHLIHHTDPHVDATSGLRAHPGENIFRLFFTTLAVIVTGAPLGL
;
A
#
# COMPACT_ATOMS: atom_id res chain seq x y z
N MET A 1 -20.27 18.05 -6.18
CA MET A 1 -20.49 17.61 -7.57
C MET A 1 -19.68 16.34 -7.77
N ASN A 2 -20.35 15.21 -7.99
CA ASN A 2 -19.68 14.03 -8.55
C ASN A 2 -19.49 14.31 -10.05
N ILE A 3 -18.25 14.28 -10.51
CA ILE A 3 -17.89 14.63 -11.90
C ILE A 3 -18.33 13.52 -12.87
N PHE A 4 -18.56 12.31 -12.35
CA PHE A 4 -19.06 11.15 -13.07
C PHE A 4 -20.13 10.43 -12.22
N GLU A 5 -21.30 10.17 -12.77
CA GLU A 5 -22.28 9.29 -12.13
C GLU A 5 -21.92 7.83 -12.40
N LEU A 6 -20.88 7.32 -11.72
CA LEU A 6 -20.56 5.90 -11.78
C LEU A 6 -21.49 5.11 -10.86
N PRO A 7 -21.92 3.89 -11.26
CA PRO A 7 -22.56 2.98 -10.34
C PRO A 7 -21.68 2.71 -9.12
N THR A 8 -22.28 2.53 -7.94
CA THR A 8 -21.55 2.31 -6.68
C THR A 8 -20.54 1.17 -6.77
N TRP A 9 -20.88 0.07 -7.45
CA TRP A 9 -19.97 -1.06 -7.62
C TRP A 9 -18.70 -0.68 -8.38
N LEU A 10 -18.79 0.20 -9.38
CA LEU A 10 -17.65 0.64 -10.17
C LEU A 10 -16.76 1.60 -9.37
N TYR A 11 -17.38 2.49 -8.58
CA TYR A 11 -16.65 3.30 -7.59
C TYR A 11 -15.83 2.43 -6.64
N VAL A 12 -16.43 1.37 -6.10
CA VAL A 12 -15.75 0.44 -5.18
C VAL A 12 -14.59 -0.27 -5.88
N ILE A 13 -14.79 -0.79 -7.10
CA ILE A 13 -13.73 -1.49 -7.84
C ILE A 13 -12.56 -0.54 -8.15
N ILE A 14 -12.84 0.65 -8.67
CA ILE A 14 -11.80 1.65 -8.98
C ILE A 14 -11.06 2.04 -7.70
N GLY A 15 -11.78 2.30 -6.62
CA GLY A 15 -11.20 2.60 -5.31
C GLY A 15 -10.28 1.49 -4.81
N LEU A 16 -10.73 0.23 -4.85
CA LEU A 16 -9.91 -0.93 -4.45
C LEU A 16 -8.65 -1.08 -5.30
N VAL A 17 -8.76 -0.96 -6.62
CA VAL A 17 -7.61 -1.06 -7.54
C VAL A 17 -6.60 0.05 -7.27
N LEU A 18 -7.05 1.29 -7.06
CA LEU A 18 -6.16 2.41 -6.77
C LEU A 18 -5.54 2.31 -5.37
N LEU A 19 -6.30 1.82 -4.38
CA LEU A 19 -5.80 1.55 -3.03
C LEU A 19 -4.68 0.50 -3.05
N ASP A 20 -4.87 -0.60 -3.78
CA ASP A 20 -3.83 -1.62 -3.95
C ASP A 20 -2.63 -1.07 -4.72
N LEU A 21 -2.88 -0.44 -5.88
CA LEU A 21 -1.83 0.07 -6.76
C LEU A 21 -0.90 1.04 -6.03
N ILE A 22 -1.46 2.00 -5.29
CA ILE A 22 -0.66 3.04 -4.62
C ILE A 22 -0.20 2.56 -3.24
N GLY A 23 -1.12 2.01 -2.44
CA GLY A 23 -0.89 1.69 -1.03
C GLY A 23 -0.10 0.41 -0.78
N ALA A 24 -0.12 -0.53 -1.72
CA ALA A 24 0.59 -1.81 -1.59
C ALA A 24 1.64 -2.00 -2.69
N TRP A 25 1.24 -2.01 -3.96
CA TRP A 25 2.11 -2.38 -5.07
C TRP A 25 3.22 -1.35 -5.31
N LEU A 26 2.87 -0.07 -5.44
CA LEU A 26 3.82 1.00 -5.78
C LEU A 26 4.89 1.16 -4.70
N ILE A 27 4.50 1.21 -3.43
CA ILE A 27 5.48 1.33 -2.34
C ILE A 27 6.39 0.12 -2.28
N HIS A 28 5.86 -1.09 -2.44
CA HIS A 28 6.66 -2.30 -2.45
C HIS A 28 7.70 -2.30 -3.59
N TRP A 29 7.27 -1.92 -4.80
CA TRP A 29 8.18 -1.77 -5.94
C TRP A 29 9.25 -0.70 -5.71
N ILE A 30 8.89 0.45 -5.13
CA ILE A 30 9.84 1.51 -4.76
C ILE A 30 10.84 1.00 -3.72
N GLN A 31 10.39 0.25 -2.71
CA GLN A 31 11.27 -0.35 -1.69
C GLN A 31 12.28 -1.33 -2.29
N HIS A 32 11.89 -2.07 -3.32
CA HIS A 32 12.82 -2.92 -4.08
C HIS A 32 13.78 -2.12 -4.98
N SER A 33 13.34 -0.97 -5.50
CA SER A 33 14.09 -0.20 -6.50
C SER A 33 15.06 0.82 -5.89
N VAL A 34 14.73 1.37 -4.72
CA VAL A 34 15.50 2.44 -4.07
C VAL A 34 16.43 1.84 -3.02
N LYS A 35 17.76 1.94 -3.26
CA LYS A 35 18.82 1.28 -2.46
C LYS A 35 18.70 1.49 -0.94
N TRP A 36 18.33 2.68 -0.48
CA TRP A 36 18.24 2.95 0.95
C TRP A 36 16.93 2.40 1.56
N MET A 37 15.84 2.38 0.81
CA MET A 37 14.55 1.78 1.23
C MET A 37 14.64 0.25 1.26
N TRP A 38 15.40 -0.34 0.34
CA TRP A 38 15.68 -1.78 0.31
C TRP A 38 16.24 -2.27 1.64
N LYS A 39 17.09 -1.49 2.32
CA LYS A 39 17.65 -1.88 3.63
C LYS A 39 16.57 -2.11 4.69
N PHE A 40 15.46 -1.37 4.62
CA PHE A 40 14.31 -1.57 5.51
C PHE A 40 13.52 -2.82 5.11
N HIS A 41 13.34 -2.99 3.80
CA HIS A 41 12.55 -4.09 3.22
C HIS A 41 13.24 -5.45 3.27
N LEU A 42 14.58 -5.45 3.37
CA LEU A 42 15.38 -6.66 3.40
C LEU A 42 14.99 -7.61 4.54
N ILE A 43 14.51 -7.10 5.69
CA ILE A 43 14.11 -7.93 6.83
C ILE A 43 13.04 -8.94 6.41
N HIS A 44 12.04 -8.50 5.65
CA HIS A 44 10.99 -9.36 5.11
C HIS A 44 11.59 -10.43 4.17
N HIS A 45 12.52 -10.04 3.29
CA HIS A 45 13.18 -10.95 2.34
C HIS A 45 14.22 -11.89 2.96
N THR A 46 14.58 -11.68 4.23
CA THR A 46 15.47 -12.58 4.98
C THR A 46 14.71 -13.65 5.76
N ASP A 47 13.38 -13.72 5.63
CA ASP A 47 12.58 -14.77 6.25
C ASP A 47 12.85 -16.14 5.61
N PRO A 48 13.37 -17.13 6.36
CA PRO A 48 13.63 -18.46 5.80
C PRO A 48 12.36 -19.24 5.44
N HIS A 49 11.20 -18.87 5.98
CA HIS A 49 9.93 -19.55 5.73
C HIS A 49 8.85 -18.53 5.39
N VAL A 50 8.52 -18.43 4.10
CA VAL A 50 7.49 -17.50 3.65
C VAL A 50 6.11 -18.03 4.02
N ASP A 51 5.43 -17.34 4.93
CA ASP A 51 4.06 -17.62 5.33
C ASP A 51 3.28 -16.31 5.62
N ALA A 52 2.06 -16.43 6.16
CA ALA A 52 1.23 -15.26 6.47
C ALA A 52 1.88 -14.29 7.45
N THR A 53 2.80 -14.75 8.30
CA THR A 53 3.51 -13.94 9.29
C THR A 53 4.71 -13.20 8.70
N SER A 54 5.24 -13.62 7.55
CA SER A 54 6.35 -12.92 6.88
C SER A 54 6.01 -11.46 6.58
N GLY A 55 4.76 -11.16 6.24
CA GLY A 55 4.29 -9.78 6.04
C GLY A 55 4.31 -8.91 7.31
N LEU A 56 4.30 -9.52 8.49
CA LEU A 56 4.40 -8.83 9.79
C LEU A 56 5.86 -8.65 10.22
N ARG A 57 6.80 -9.36 9.61
CA ARG A 57 8.25 -9.29 9.87
C ARG A 57 8.90 -8.16 9.09
N ALA A 58 8.54 -6.92 9.42
CA ALA A 58 9.07 -5.72 8.76
C ALA A 58 9.90 -4.86 9.72
N HIS A 59 10.83 -4.07 9.17
CA HIS A 59 11.51 -3.04 9.94
C HIS A 59 10.48 -1.97 10.40
N PRO A 60 10.53 -1.43 11.64
CA PRO A 60 9.57 -0.40 12.08
C PRO A 60 9.48 0.82 11.13
N GLY A 61 10.62 1.24 10.58
CA GLY A 61 10.69 2.27 9.53
C GLY A 61 9.98 1.92 8.21
N GLU A 62 9.82 0.66 7.85
CA GLU A 62 8.99 0.26 6.69
C GLU A 62 7.52 0.64 6.90
N ASN A 63 7.01 0.52 8.14
CA ASN A 63 5.64 0.90 8.45
C ASN A 63 5.36 2.38 8.21
N ILE A 64 6.38 3.26 8.32
CA ILE A 64 6.25 4.68 8.00
C ILE A 64 5.96 4.86 6.51
N PHE A 65 6.69 4.15 5.64
CA PHE A 65 6.45 4.23 4.19
C PHE A 65 5.10 3.63 3.81
N ARG A 66 4.75 2.48 4.40
CA ARG A 66 3.45 1.84 4.19
C ARG A 66 2.31 2.78 4.61
N LEU A 67 2.37 3.34 5.81
CA LEU A 67 1.35 4.28 6.29
C LEU A 67 1.23 5.52 5.40
N PHE A 68 2.37 6.08 4.97
CA PHE A 68 2.37 7.24 4.07
C PHE A 68 1.68 6.93 2.74
N PHE A 69 2.04 5.83 2.07
CA PHE A 69 1.46 5.45 0.78
C PHE A 69 0.01 4.99 0.90
N THR A 70 -0.37 4.28 1.97
CA THR A 70 -1.77 3.95 2.25
C THR A 70 -2.59 5.23 2.45
N THR A 71 -2.09 6.19 3.23
CA THR A 71 -2.78 7.48 3.43
C THR A 71 -2.91 8.25 2.12
N LEU A 72 -1.85 8.29 1.32
CA LEU A 72 -1.86 8.89 -0.01
C LEU A 72 -2.91 8.24 -0.92
N ALA A 73 -2.96 6.91 -0.93
CA ALA A 73 -3.95 6.16 -1.72
C ALA A 73 -5.38 6.49 -1.28
N VAL A 74 -5.63 6.61 0.02
CA VAL A 74 -6.94 7.01 0.55
C VAL A 74 -7.31 8.43 0.13
N ILE A 75 -6.39 9.40 0.23
CA ILE A 75 -6.62 10.78 -0.21
C ILE A 75 -6.92 10.82 -1.72
N VAL A 76 -6.15 10.08 -2.54
CA VAL A 76 -6.33 10.03 -4.00
C VAL A 76 -7.66 9.40 -4.39
N THR A 77 -8.09 8.36 -3.69
CA THR A 77 -9.35 7.66 -3.98
C THR A 77 -10.57 8.34 -3.38
N GLY A 78 -10.37 9.24 -2.41
CA GLY A 78 -11.46 9.80 -1.61
C GLY A 78 -12.14 8.74 -0.74
N ALA A 79 -11.50 7.60 -0.51
CA ALA A 79 -12.03 6.56 0.36
C ALA A 79 -12.18 7.11 1.79
N PRO A 80 -13.21 6.72 2.54
CA PRO A 80 -13.38 7.17 3.92
C PRO A 80 -12.22 6.67 4.79
N LEU A 81 -11.59 7.59 5.52
CA LEU A 81 -10.60 7.29 6.57
C LEU A 81 -11.31 6.83 7.85
N GLY A 82 -12.02 5.70 7.80
CA GLY A 82 -12.69 5.09 8.94
C GLY A 82 -14.01 5.76 9.35
N LEU A 83 -15.06 4.92 9.34
CA LEU A 83 -16.51 5.18 9.48
C LEU A 83 -17.15 5.99 8.35
#